data_AF-A0A1Y5PIQ9-F1
#
_entry.id   AF-A0A1Y5PIQ9-F1
#
_cell.length_a   1.000
_cell.length_b   1.000
_cell.length_c   1.000
_cell.angle_alpha   90.00
_cell.angle_beta   90.00
_cell.angle_gamma   90.00
#
_symmetry.space_group_name_H-M   'P 1'
#
loop_
_entity.id
_entity.type
_entity.pdbx_description
1 polymer ?
#
loop_
_entity_poly.entity_id
_entity_poly.type
_entity_poly.pdbx_seq_one_letter_code
_entity_poly.pdbx_strand_id
1 'polypeptide(L)'
;MTSTRLFLVALGLAVGAYGVVLVADNSPDVIVRIVVWALIGVLLHDAVFAPVCLALGFAGRRLLPSKWWTPVLVAALLTVVLVLLAIPVYDKPGLHLDNLTVLDRDYEAGFWIALAVVWGAALLYLVGDRVLPVREDDVVEHQGADHVKAQPPSLGPDGQQGAGGGEPDLER
;
A
#
# COMPACT_ATOMS: atom_id res chain seq x y z
N MET A 1 -6.65 -23.26 16.82
CA MET A 1 -6.86 -22.15 15.86
C MET A 1 -7.33 -20.94 16.65
N THR A 2 -6.76 -19.76 16.42
CA THR A 2 -7.08 -18.53 17.16
C THR A 2 -8.55 -18.17 16.96
N SER A 3 -9.27 -17.78 18.01
CA SER A 3 -10.71 -17.48 17.96
C SER A 3 -11.08 -16.46 16.87
N THR A 4 -10.22 -15.47 16.62
CA THR A 4 -10.35 -14.48 15.53
C THR A 4 -10.45 -15.15 14.16
N ARG A 5 -9.63 -16.18 13.91
CA ARG A 5 -9.65 -16.89 12.62
C ARG A 5 -10.95 -17.67 12.46
N LEU A 6 -11.43 -18.30 13.52
CA LEU A 6 -12.70 -19.03 13.49
C LEU A 6 -13.87 -18.07 13.22
N PHE A 7 -13.86 -16.91 13.89
CA PHE A 7 -14.84 -15.86 13.68
C PHE A 7 -14.85 -15.35 12.24
N LEU A 8 -13.68 -15.04 11.66
CA LEU A 8 -13.57 -14.57 10.28
C LEU A 8 -14.08 -15.61 9.28
N VAL A 9 -13.78 -16.90 9.50
CA VAL A 9 -14.29 -17.99 8.65
C VAL A 9 -15.81 -18.09 8.75
N ALA A 10 -16.36 -18.10 9.97
CA ALA A 10 -17.81 -18.17 10.18
C ALA A 10 -18.53 -16.96 9.57
N LEU A 11 -17.99 -15.76 9.76
CA LEU A 11 -18.52 -14.53 9.19
C LEU A 11 -18.49 -14.56 7.66
N GLY A 12 -17.35 -14.97 7.07
CA GLY A 12 -17.22 -15.09 5.62
C GLY A 12 -18.21 -16.10 5.01
N LEU A 13 -18.39 -17.26 5.66
CA LEU A 13 -19.37 -18.24 5.22
C LEU A 13 -20.81 -17.72 5.36
N ALA A 14 -21.13 -17.02 6.45
CA ALA A 14 -22.46 -16.44 6.64
C ALA A 14 -22.78 -15.38 5.57
N VAL A 15 -21.83 -14.48 5.28
CA VAL A 15 -21.96 -13.47 4.22
C VAL A 15 -22.06 -14.13 2.84
N GLY A 16 -21.23 -15.14 2.56
CA GLY A 16 -21.26 -15.87 1.29
C GLY A 16 -22.60 -16.60 1.07
N ALA A 17 -23.10 -17.30 2.08
CA ALA A 17 -24.39 -17.98 2.03
C ALA A 17 -25.54 -16.99 1.82
N TYR A 18 -25.51 -15.85 2.52
CA TYR A 18 -26.49 -14.78 2.33
C TYR A 18 -26.47 -14.22 0.91
N GLY A 19 -25.29 -14.00 0.33
CA GLY A 19 -25.14 -13.57 -1.05
C GLY A 19 -25.70 -14.59 -2.05
N VAL A 20 -25.49 -15.89 -1.83
CA VAL A 20 -26.06 -16.96 -2.67
C VAL A 20 -27.58 -16.92 -2.64
N VAL A 21 -28.18 -16.77 -1.46
CA VAL A 21 -29.65 -16.65 -1.33
C VAL A 21 -30.16 -15.44 -2.13
N LEU A 22 -29.48 -14.28 -2.02
CA LEU A 22 -29.87 -13.07 -2.75
C LEU A 22 -29.79 -13.23 -4.28
N VAL A 23 -28.80 -14.00 -4.77
CA VAL A 23 -28.66 -14.27 -6.20
C VAL A 23 -29.68 -15.32 -6.67
N ALA A 24 -29.99 -16.31 -5.84
CA ALA A 24 -30.88 -17.43 -6.19
C ALA A 24 -32.33 -17.02 -6.51
N ASP A 25 -32.78 -15.87 -6.00
CA ASP A 25 -34.12 -15.33 -6.28
C ASP A 25 -34.24 -14.75 -7.71
N ASN A 26 -33.14 -14.64 -8.45
CA ASN A 26 -33.13 -14.10 -9.82
C ASN A 26 -33.45 -15.18 -10.87
N SER A 27 -33.91 -14.76 -12.04
CA SER A 27 -34.11 -15.66 -13.18
C SER A 27 -32.78 -16.27 -13.66
N PRO A 28 -32.79 -17.47 -14.28
CA PRO A 28 -31.57 -18.12 -14.76
C PRO A 28 -30.74 -17.26 -15.73
N ASP A 29 -31.39 -16.44 -16.57
CA ASP A 29 -30.70 -15.55 -17.50
C ASP A 29 -29.91 -14.45 -16.77
N VAL A 30 -30.49 -13.89 -15.69
CA VAL A 30 -29.84 -12.88 -14.86
C VAL A 30 -28.66 -13.50 -14.12
N ILE A 31 -28.82 -14.71 -13.57
CA ILE A 31 -27.72 -15.43 -12.91
C ILE A 31 -26.56 -15.67 -13.88
N VAL A 32 -26.85 -16.12 -15.11
CA VAL A 32 -25.82 -16.30 -16.14
C VAL A 32 -25.11 -14.98 -16.46
N ARG A 33 -25.84 -13.86 -16.59
CA ARG A 33 -25.24 -12.54 -16.82
C ARG A 33 -24.33 -12.11 -15.67
N ILE A 34 -24.75 -12.33 -14.41
CA ILE A 34 -23.93 -12.03 -13.23
C ILE A 34 -22.63 -12.84 -13.25
N VAL A 35 -22.73 -14.15 -13.49
CA VAL A 35 -21.57 -15.04 -13.55
C VAL A 35 -20.62 -14.64 -14.68
N VAL A 36 -21.15 -14.39 -15.88
CA VAL A 36 -20.36 -13.95 -17.04
C VAL A 36 -19.67 -12.62 -16.73
N TRP A 37 -20.39 -11.64 -16.18
CA TRP A 37 -19.81 -10.35 -15.79
C TRP A 37 -18.71 -10.53 -14.73
N ALA A 38 -18.92 -11.35 -13.71
CA ALA A 38 -17.92 -11.61 -12.68
C ALA A 38 -16.67 -12.28 -13.24
N LEU A 39 -16.83 -13.29 -14.11
CA LEU A 39 -15.71 -13.99 -14.74
C LEU A 39 -14.92 -13.08 -15.69
N ILE A 40 -15.61 -12.32 -16.55
CA ILE A 40 -14.97 -11.36 -17.45
C ILE A 40 -14.28 -10.26 -16.64
N GLY A 41 -14.90 -9.76 -15.57
CA GLY A 41 -14.32 -8.77 -14.69
C GLY A 41 -13.01 -9.24 -14.06
N VAL A 42 -13.00 -10.45 -13.47
CA VAL A 42 -11.77 -11.06 -12.91
C VAL A 42 -10.71 -11.28 -13.98
N LEU A 43 -11.10 -11.84 -15.13
CA LEU A 43 -10.16 -12.10 -16.21
C LEU A 43 -9.53 -10.80 -16.74
N LEU A 44 -10.35 -9.77 -16.98
CA LEU A 44 -9.88 -8.47 -17.43
C LEU A 44 -8.98 -7.82 -16.37
N HIS A 45 -9.35 -7.91 -15.10
CA HIS A 45 -8.53 -7.40 -14.00
C HIS A 45 -7.16 -8.08 -13.96
N ASP A 46 -7.11 -9.41 -13.94
CA ASP A 46 -5.85 -10.13 -13.78
C ASP A 46 -5.00 -10.13 -15.05
N ALA A 47 -5.63 -10.15 -16.23
CA ALA A 47 -4.92 -10.15 -17.50
C ALA A 47 -4.50 -8.74 -17.97
N VAL A 48 -5.17 -7.67 -17.50
CA VAL A 48 -4.89 -6.30 -17.94
C VAL A 48 -4.37 -5.43 -16.80
N PHE A 49 -5.09 -5.32 -15.69
CA PHE A 49 -4.65 -4.47 -14.58
C PHE A 49 -3.34 -4.95 -13.98
N ALA A 50 -3.18 -6.26 -13.74
CA ALA A 50 -1.94 -6.74 -13.13
C ALA A 50 -0.70 -6.48 -14.02
N PRO A 51 -0.71 -6.77 -15.35
CA PRO A 51 0.42 -6.43 -16.22
C PRO A 51 0.65 -4.93 -16.36
N VAL A 52 -0.41 -4.12 -16.45
CA VAL A 52 -0.29 -2.65 -16.53
C VAL A 52 0.33 -2.10 -15.25
N CYS A 53 -0.13 -2.54 -14.08
CA CYS A 53 0.45 -2.15 -12.78
C CYS A 53 1.92 -2.58 -12.68
N LEU A 54 2.25 -3.78 -13.16
CA LEU A 54 3.64 -4.25 -13.20
C LEU A 54 4.50 -3.41 -14.14
N ALA A 55 4.00 -3.09 -15.34
CA ALA A 55 4.70 -2.24 -16.30
C ALA A 55 4.91 -0.82 -15.78
N LEU A 56 3.89 -0.22 -15.15
CA LEU A 56 3.96 1.12 -14.54
C LEU A 56 4.91 1.13 -13.34
N GLY A 57 4.85 0.13 -12.48
CA GLY A 57 5.79 -0.04 -11.37
C GLY A 57 7.22 -0.20 -11.87
N PHE A 58 7.44 -1.04 -12.89
CA PHE A 58 8.76 -1.21 -13.50
C PHE A 58 9.28 0.08 -14.15
N ALA A 59 8.45 0.74 -14.94
CA ALA A 59 8.79 1.99 -15.61
C ALA A 59 9.10 3.10 -14.59
N GLY A 60 8.27 3.26 -13.56
CA GLY A 60 8.53 4.21 -12.48
C GLY A 60 9.88 3.96 -11.80
N ARG A 61 10.33 2.70 -11.73
CA ARG A 61 11.53 2.31 -10.95
C ARG A 61 12.78 2.72 -11.71
N ARG A 62 12.64 2.76 -13.03
CA ARG A 62 13.68 3.15 -13.97
C ARG A 62 13.68 4.65 -14.26
N LEU A 63 12.53 5.32 -14.15
CA LEU A 63 12.37 6.73 -14.51
C LEU A 63 12.43 7.70 -13.32
N LEU A 64 11.95 7.29 -12.14
CA LEU A 64 11.80 8.17 -10.98
C LEU A 64 12.87 7.90 -9.92
N PRO A 65 13.43 8.95 -9.28
CA PRO A 65 14.25 8.79 -8.07
C PRO A 65 13.47 8.07 -6.96
N SER A 66 14.15 7.24 -6.15
CA SER A 66 13.51 6.47 -5.08
C SER A 66 12.71 7.32 -4.08
N LYS A 67 13.07 8.60 -3.90
CA LYS A 67 12.34 9.53 -3.03
C LYS A 67 10.96 9.92 -3.57
N TRP A 68 10.75 9.82 -4.88
CA TRP A 68 9.51 10.27 -5.53
C TRP A 68 8.45 9.18 -5.64
N TRP A 69 8.86 7.95 -5.35
CA TRP A 69 8.06 6.74 -5.56
C TRP A 69 6.74 6.74 -4.82
N THR A 70 6.78 6.87 -3.50
CA THR A 70 5.60 6.78 -2.63
C THR A 70 4.53 7.82 -2.98
N PRO A 71 4.83 9.13 -3.03
CA PRO A 71 3.81 10.13 -3.32
C PRO A 71 3.26 10.02 -4.74
N VAL A 72 4.10 9.70 -5.74
CA VAL A 72 3.65 9.55 -7.13
C VAL A 72 2.77 8.32 -7.30
N LEU A 73 3.10 7.19 -6.68
CA LEU A 73 2.28 5.97 -6.73
C LEU A 73 0.91 6.19 -6.09
N VAL A 74 0.86 6.86 -4.93
CA VAL A 74 -0.41 7.19 -4.27
C VAL A 74 -1.25 8.13 -5.13
N ALA A 75 -0.64 9.19 -5.68
CA ALA A 75 -1.35 10.12 -6.57
C ALA A 75 -1.87 9.44 -7.84
N ALA A 76 -1.08 8.55 -8.44
CA ALA A 76 -1.49 7.76 -9.60
C ALA A 76 -2.66 6.83 -9.27
N LEU A 77 -2.61 6.12 -8.13
CA LEU A 77 -3.69 5.25 -7.68
C LEU A 77 -4.99 6.06 -7.46
N LEU A 78 -4.90 7.18 -6.76
CA LEU A 78 -6.04 8.07 -6.54
C LEU A 78 -6.60 8.62 -7.85
N THR A 79 -5.74 8.91 -8.83
CA THR A 79 -6.16 9.31 -10.18
C THR A 79 -7.00 8.22 -10.84
N VAL A 80 -6.56 6.95 -10.80
CA VAL A 80 -7.33 5.83 -11.35
C VAL A 80 -8.70 5.70 -10.67
N VAL A 81 -8.74 5.80 -9.34
CA VAL A 81 -10.00 5.74 -8.58
C VAL A 81 -10.93 6.89 -8.97
N LEU A 82 -10.40 8.12 -9.05
CA LEU A 82 -11.18 9.29 -9.46
C LEU A 82 -11.75 9.15 -10.88
N VAL A 83 -10.96 8.62 -11.82
CA VAL A 83 -11.42 8.35 -13.18
C VAL A 83 -12.55 7.33 -13.17
N LEU A 84 -12.41 6.21 -12.44
CA LEU A 84 -13.47 5.19 -12.35
C LEU A 84 -14.76 5.74 -11.73
N LEU A 85 -14.65 6.61 -10.73
CA LEU A 85 -15.80 7.29 -10.13
C LEU A 85 -16.41 8.35 -11.04
N ALA A 86 -15.62 8.97 -11.92
CA ALA A 86 -16.09 9.99 -12.85
C ALA A 86 -16.91 9.38 -14.00
N ILE A 87 -16.58 8.17 -14.49
CA ILE A 87 -17.28 7.51 -15.61
C ILE A 87 -18.82 7.55 -15.48
N PRO A 88 -19.45 7.08 -14.38
CA PRO A 88 -20.92 7.05 -14.30
C PRO A 88 -21.57 8.44 -14.19
N VAL A 89 -20.82 9.47 -13.79
CA VAL A 89 -21.36 10.83 -13.58
C VAL A 89 -21.05 11.79 -14.73
N TYR A 90 -20.11 11.43 -15.62
CA TYR A 90 -19.63 12.31 -16.69
C TYR A 90 -20.73 12.66 -17.70
N ASP A 91 -21.52 11.68 -18.12
CA ASP A 91 -22.53 11.84 -19.16
C ASP A 91 -23.90 12.35 -18.64
N LYS A 92 -23.99 12.70 -17.35
CA LYS A 92 -25.23 13.15 -16.68
C LYS A 92 -26.46 12.33 -17.11
N PRO A 93 -26.45 11.00 -16.89
CA PRO A 93 -27.53 10.14 -17.34
C PRO A 93 -28.88 10.61 -16.79
N GLY A 94 -29.89 10.70 -17.66
CA GLY A 94 -31.22 11.19 -17.32
C GLY A 94 -31.45 12.70 -17.53
N LEU A 95 -30.48 13.45 -18.07
CA LEU A 95 -30.69 14.83 -18.49
C LEU A 95 -31.60 14.87 -19.74
N HIS A 96 -32.81 15.41 -19.59
CA HIS A 96 -33.75 15.63 -20.70
C HIS A 96 -34.19 17.09 -20.70
N LEU A 97 -34.61 17.61 -21.87
CA LEU A 97 -35.06 19.01 -22.00
C LEU A 97 -36.21 19.36 -21.03
N ASP A 98 -37.03 18.36 -20.71
CA ASP A 98 -38.23 18.52 -19.88
C ASP A 98 -38.00 18.09 -18.41
N ASN A 99 -36.82 17.58 -18.07
CA ASN A 99 -36.47 17.16 -16.71
C ASN A 99 -34.95 17.25 -16.49
N LEU A 100 -34.53 18.20 -15.67
CA LEU A 100 -33.13 18.34 -15.27
C LEU A 100 -32.71 17.12 -14.45
N THR A 101 -31.51 16.59 -14.72
CA THR A 101 -30.98 15.47 -13.96
C THR A 101 -30.70 15.88 -12.51
N VAL A 102 -30.76 14.91 -11.58
CA VAL A 102 -30.28 15.09 -10.19
C VAL A 102 -28.77 15.43 -10.17
N LEU A 103 -28.03 15.05 -11.22
CA LEU A 103 -26.62 15.40 -11.45
C LEU A 103 -26.47 16.79 -12.10
N ASP A 104 -27.06 17.82 -11.49
CA ASP A 104 -26.97 19.19 -12.02
C ASP A 104 -25.56 19.81 -11.85
N ARG A 105 -24.75 19.28 -10.93
CA ARG A 105 -23.41 19.80 -10.65
C ARG A 105 -22.46 19.65 -11.85
N ASP A 106 -21.49 20.55 -11.93
CA ASP A 106 -20.37 20.44 -12.87
C ASP A 106 -19.36 19.39 -12.37
N TYR A 107 -19.60 18.13 -12.74
CA TYR A 107 -18.74 17.00 -12.38
C TYR A 107 -17.41 17.01 -13.14
N GLU A 108 -17.32 17.68 -14.29
CA GLU A 108 -16.07 17.86 -15.02
C GLU A 108 -15.14 18.79 -14.25
N ALA A 109 -15.64 19.96 -13.84
CA ALA A 109 -14.88 20.87 -12.96
C ALA A 109 -14.51 20.18 -11.64
N GLY A 110 -15.45 19.46 -11.02
CA GLY A 110 -15.20 18.70 -9.79
C GLY A 110 -14.09 17.67 -9.92
N PHE A 111 -14.07 16.93 -11.03
CA PHE A 111 -13.03 15.94 -11.33
C PHE A 111 -11.64 16.60 -11.46
N TRP A 112 -11.53 17.67 -12.26
CA TRP A 112 -10.26 18.36 -12.45
C TRP A 112 -9.75 19.02 -11.16
N ILE A 113 -10.64 19.59 -10.35
CA ILE A 113 -10.29 20.12 -9.03
C ILE A 113 -9.76 19.00 -8.12
N ALA A 114 -10.45 17.86 -8.05
CA ALA A 114 -10.00 16.72 -7.25
C ALA A 114 -8.62 16.22 -7.69
N LEU A 115 -8.40 16.13 -9.01
CA LEU A 115 -7.11 15.74 -9.57
C LEU A 115 -6.00 16.75 -9.21
N ALA A 116 -6.29 18.05 -9.33
CA ALA A 116 -5.35 19.10 -8.93
C ALA A 116 -4.99 19.03 -7.45
N VAL A 117 -5.96 18.75 -6.57
CA VAL A 117 -5.72 18.58 -5.13
C VAL A 117 -4.82 17.37 -4.86
N VAL A 118 -5.07 16.22 -5.49
CA VAL A 118 -4.27 15.00 -5.33
C VAL A 118 -2.81 15.24 -5.73
N TRP A 119 -2.59 15.77 -6.93
CA TRP A 119 -1.23 16.01 -7.42
C TRP A 119 -0.54 17.18 -6.70
N GLY A 120 -1.31 18.20 -6.29
CA GLY A 120 -0.83 19.29 -5.43
C GLY A 120 -0.33 18.77 -4.09
N ALA A 121 -1.07 17.87 -3.43
CA ALA A 121 -0.64 17.24 -2.18
C ALA A 121 0.63 16.40 -2.36
N ALA A 122 0.72 15.63 -3.45
CA ALA A 122 1.93 14.86 -3.76
C ALA A 122 3.15 15.76 -3.99
N LEU A 123 2.98 16.87 -4.71
CA LEU A 123 4.04 17.86 -4.91
C LEU A 123 4.45 18.54 -3.59
N LEU A 124 3.48 18.93 -2.76
CA LEU A 124 3.74 19.53 -1.45
C LEU A 124 4.51 18.58 -0.55
N TYR A 125 4.19 17.29 -0.55
CA TYR A 125 4.95 16.28 0.19
C TYR A 125 6.42 16.21 -0.28
N LEU A 126 6.65 16.18 -1.60
CA LEU A 126 8.00 16.13 -2.19
C LEU A 126 8.83 17.38 -1.89
N VAL A 127 8.20 18.55 -1.85
CA VAL A 127 8.87 19.82 -1.53
C VAL A 127 9.07 19.96 -0.01
N GLY A 128 8.09 19.54 0.79
CA GLY A 128 8.14 19.58 2.25
C GLY A 128 9.28 18.76 2.83
N ASP A 129 9.53 17.57 2.29
CA ASP A 129 10.67 16.70 2.66
C ASP A 129 12.04 17.36 2.39
N ARG A 130 12.12 18.28 1.42
CA ARG A 130 13.35 19.06 1.19
C ARG A 130 13.53 20.22 2.18
N VAL A 131 12.44 20.77 2.70
CA VAL A 131 12.46 21.95 3.58
C VAL A 131 12.56 21.56 5.04
N LEU A 132 12.05 20.39 5.41
CA LEU A 132 12.10 19.83 6.75
C LEU A 132 12.88 18.51 6.70
N PRO A 133 14.23 18.52 6.68
CA PRO A 133 14.99 17.30 6.92
C PRO A 133 14.68 16.84 8.34
N VAL A 134 13.72 15.93 8.47
CA VAL A 134 13.34 15.29 9.72
C VAL A 134 14.59 14.56 10.22
N ARG A 135 15.19 15.16 11.25
CA ARG A 135 16.51 14.87 11.80
C ARG A 135 16.45 13.64 12.71
N GLU A 136 15.85 12.56 12.22
CA GLU A 136 15.50 11.39 13.05
C GLU A 136 16.53 10.26 12.93
N ASP A 137 17.39 10.29 11.92
CA ASP A 137 18.37 9.22 11.67
C ASP A 137 19.64 9.33 12.55
N ASP A 138 19.97 10.51 13.10
CA ASP A 138 21.17 10.71 13.93
C ASP A 138 21.06 10.06 15.33
N VAL A 139 19.85 9.83 15.86
CA VAL A 139 19.66 9.37 17.25
C VAL A 139 19.63 7.85 17.41
N VAL A 140 19.30 7.10 16.35
CA VAL A 140 19.20 5.63 16.42
C VAL A 140 20.57 4.97 16.18
N GLU A 141 21.42 5.58 15.35
CA GLU A 141 22.71 4.98 14.97
C GLU A 141 23.80 5.14 16.05
N HIS A 142 23.75 6.22 16.85
CA HIS A 142 24.67 6.43 17.97
C HIS A 142 24.35 5.62 19.24
N GLN A 143 23.14 5.07 19.37
CA GLN A 143 22.75 4.31 20.57
C GLN A 143 23.05 2.80 20.46
N GLY A 144 23.24 2.27 19.25
CA GLY A 144 23.41 0.83 19.00
C GLY A 144 24.83 0.28 19.11
N ALA A 145 25.87 1.12 19.01
CA ALA A 145 27.25 0.66 18.99
C ALA A 145 27.94 0.68 20.38
N ASP A 146 27.57 1.60 21.25
CA ASP A 146 28.32 1.87 22.49
C ASP A 146 27.81 1.08 23.73
N HIS A 147 26.71 0.33 23.61
CA HIS A 147 26.07 -0.33 24.76
C HIS A 147 26.07 -1.87 24.74
N VAL A 148 26.78 -2.50 23.81
CA VAL A 148 27.06 -3.94 23.91
C VAL A 148 28.23 -4.14 24.87
N LYS A 149 27.92 -4.25 26.16
CA LYS A 149 28.84 -4.77 27.18
C LYS A 149 29.50 -6.03 26.62
N ALA A 150 30.84 -6.02 26.58
CA ALA A 150 31.65 -7.17 26.21
C ALA A 150 31.17 -8.42 26.95
N GLN A 151 30.88 -9.47 26.18
CA GLN A 151 30.62 -10.82 26.66
C GLN A 151 31.76 -11.23 27.62
N PRO A 152 31.51 -11.55 28.89
CA PRO A 152 32.57 -12.04 29.76
C PRO A 152 33.12 -13.38 29.23
N PRO A 153 34.43 -13.63 29.34
CA PRO A 153 35.06 -14.80 28.75
C PRO A 153 34.44 -16.08 29.30
N SER A 154 34.13 -17.01 28.40
CA SER A 154 33.65 -18.35 28.74
C SER A 154 34.73 -19.07 29.56
N LEU A 155 34.43 -19.36 30.83
CA LEU A 155 35.19 -20.32 31.62
C LEU A 155 35.03 -21.70 30.95
N GLY A 156 36.09 -22.14 30.28
CA GLY A 156 36.21 -23.51 29.81
C GLY A 156 36.27 -24.49 30.99
N PRO A 157 35.84 -25.75 30.81
CA PRO A 157 35.68 -26.72 31.89
C PRO A 157 37.00 -27.37 32.32
N ASP A 158 38.12 -26.65 32.31
CA ASP A 158 39.41 -27.17 32.75
C ASP A 158 40.15 -26.12 33.58
N GLY A 159 40.09 -26.33 34.90
CA GLY A 159 40.88 -25.57 35.85
C GLY A 159 42.36 -25.89 35.68
N GLN A 160 43.14 -24.92 35.20
CA GLN A 160 44.58 -24.89 35.44
C GLN A 160 45.07 -23.45 35.52
N GLN A 161 45.32 -23.00 36.76
CA GLN A 161 46.26 -21.94 37.05
C GLN A 161 47.67 -22.46 36.70
N GLY A 162 48.29 -21.88 35.68
CA GLY A 162 49.67 -22.15 35.29
C GLY A 162 50.54 -20.94 35.61
N ALA A 163 51.54 -21.16 36.45
CA ALA A 163 52.52 -20.21 36.95
C ALA A 163 53.65 -19.88 35.95
N GLY A 164 54.40 -18.82 36.26
CA GLY A 164 55.73 -18.50 35.71
C GLY A 164 55.68 -17.51 34.54
N GLY A 165 56.42 -16.42 34.49
CA GLY A 165 57.66 -16.04 35.17
C GLY A 165 58.52 -15.29 34.14
N GLY A 166 59.20 -14.23 34.55
CA GLY A 166 60.27 -13.61 33.75
C GLY A 166 60.09 -12.12 33.48
N GLU A 167 60.63 -11.30 34.37
CA GLU A 167 61.29 -10.03 34.04
C GLU A 167 62.33 -10.24 32.92
N PRO A 168 62.61 -9.20 32.12
CA PRO A 168 63.83 -8.46 32.41
C PRO A 168 63.70 -6.94 32.28
N ASP A 169 64.38 -6.27 33.21
CA ASP A 169 65.29 -5.13 33.02
C ASP A 169 65.22 -4.39 31.66
N LEU A 170 65.04 -3.06 31.72
CA LEU A 170 66.03 -2.07 31.28
C LEU A 170 65.53 -0.64 31.56
N GLU A 171 66.08 -0.02 32.60
CA GLU A 171 66.14 1.44 32.75
C GLU A 171 67.26 2.01 31.87
N ARG A 172 66.92 2.90 30.92
CA ARG A 172 67.56 4.22 30.73
C ARG A 172 66.88 5.04 29.65
#